data_AF-A0A7G7BQ61-F1
#
_entry.id   AF-A0A7G7BQ61-F1
#
_cell.length_a   1.000
_cell.length_b   1.000
_cell.length_c   1.000
_cell.angle_alpha   90.00
_cell.angle_beta   90.00
_cell.angle_gamma   90.00
#
_symmetry.space_group_name_H-M   'P 1'
#
loop_
_entity.id
_entity.type
_entity.pdbx_description
1 polymer ?
#
loop_
_entity_poly.entity_id
_entity_poly.type
_entity_poly.pdbx_seq_one_letter_code
_entity_poly.pdbx_strand_id
1 'polypeptide(L)'
;MTALAVAGGGVLAPPAGATAGASAAVDFATRCVPPPIAGIPPIEGTTTAQITVDNTTPTVGDTVTVTYKVVKPAASNPVDLPLPADIMTPTGKLTLAGAQTGSVTVTGPKKNAPVPGLGEFPPFEMTGTFVVTAPGEIRLSPGDYNIHTSYLMELDTPCTVKNPPAPVSETITATGGGGPVNERAITLGTASGKPGERVTVTGTRFTPDAEVTVAGWNGSAPTADKITSKVAAGGGFTFRPKITDPSTIGIVAFEGTSWDPAKGAGPAAYSLVGDVPPLSQRIDTLVKGGSLSMTQVGDTVELTAVDFGKGGASTGALNTVTVKDFRGGPAGWSLTGRVTDFTGPGGAAVDAGELSWTPACATKAGSPSTCAAGSEGAVGSAGATLASTPNAAFTGGEFTVDAGLSLDVPEFTAPGAYSGVLTLTLS
;
A
#
# COMPACT_ATOMS: atom_id res chain seq x y z
N MET A 1 -55.69 24.85 -16.35
CA MET A 1 -55.34 23.74 -15.44
C MET A 1 -54.81 22.63 -16.34
N THR A 2 -53.56 22.20 -16.29
CA THR A 2 -52.71 21.98 -15.12
C THR A 2 -51.25 22.05 -15.57
N ALA A 3 -50.46 22.94 -14.97
CA ALA A 3 -49.01 22.97 -15.10
C ALA A 3 -48.42 21.98 -14.09
N LEU A 4 -47.56 21.07 -14.54
CA LEU A 4 -46.82 20.15 -13.67
C LEU A 4 -45.37 20.62 -13.60
N ALA A 5 -45.02 21.28 -12.50
CA ALA A 5 -43.65 21.65 -12.16
C ALA A 5 -42.87 20.40 -11.71
N VAL A 6 -41.75 20.10 -12.35
CA VAL A 6 -40.78 19.11 -11.86
C VAL A 6 -39.72 19.86 -11.06
N ALA A 7 -39.65 19.53 -9.77
CA ALA A 7 -38.76 20.13 -8.80
C ALA A 7 -37.34 19.55 -8.88
N GLY A 8 -36.35 20.43 -8.70
CA GLY A 8 -35.10 20.20 -7.96
C GLY A 8 -34.18 19.08 -8.41
N GLY A 9 -33.26 19.38 -9.34
CA GLY A 9 -32.03 18.62 -9.50
C GLY A 9 -31.12 18.85 -8.28
N GLY A 10 -31.13 17.90 -7.34
CA GLY A 10 -30.15 17.84 -6.26
C GLY A 10 -28.78 17.52 -6.84
N VAL A 11 -27.85 18.47 -6.72
CA VAL A 11 -26.43 18.24 -6.97
C VAL A 11 -25.94 17.26 -5.90
N LEU A 12 -25.76 16.00 -6.28
CA LEU A 12 -25.05 15.02 -5.47
C LEU A 12 -23.58 15.47 -5.42
N ALA A 13 -23.22 16.15 -4.34
CA ALA A 13 -21.82 16.37 -3.99
C ALA A 13 -21.17 14.99 -3.79
N PRO A 14 -19.97 14.73 -4.35
CA PRO A 14 -19.21 13.54 -4.03
C PRO A 14 -18.94 13.51 -2.51
N PRO A 15 -18.82 12.31 -1.88
CA PRO A 15 -18.42 12.25 -0.49
C PRO A 15 -17.08 13.00 -0.35
N ALA A 16 -17.04 13.94 0.59
CA ALA A 16 -15.84 14.68 0.91
C ALA A 16 -14.72 13.67 1.21
N GLY A 17 -13.73 13.58 0.33
CA GLY A 17 -12.48 12.92 0.66
C GLY A 17 -11.90 13.62 1.87
N ALA A 18 -11.71 12.88 2.96
CA ALA A 18 -11.01 13.37 4.13
C ALA A 18 -9.61 13.80 3.69
N THR A 19 -9.38 15.10 3.61
CA THR A 19 -8.05 15.66 3.40
C THR A 19 -7.20 15.30 4.61
N ALA A 20 -6.03 14.70 4.38
CA ALA A 20 -5.00 14.55 5.42
C ALA A 20 -4.85 15.90 6.15
N GLY A 21 -5.15 15.91 7.45
CA GLY A 21 -5.03 17.12 8.26
C GLY A 21 -3.56 17.46 8.45
N ALA A 22 -3.19 18.73 8.32
CA ALA A 22 -1.82 19.16 8.60
C ALA A 22 -1.47 18.92 10.08
N SER A 23 -0.23 18.49 10.35
CA SER A 23 0.35 18.42 11.70
C SER A 23 -0.06 19.60 12.58
N ALA A 24 -0.58 19.31 13.77
CA ALA A 24 -0.99 20.31 14.73
C ALA A 24 -0.47 19.99 16.14
N ALA A 25 -0.10 21.03 16.88
CA ALA A 25 0.17 20.91 18.31
C ALA A 25 -1.14 20.67 19.07
N VAL A 26 -1.13 19.70 19.99
CA VAL A 26 -2.30 19.29 20.77
C VAL A 26 -1.97 19.26 22.26
N ASP A 27 -2.97 19.62 23.07
CA ASP A 27 -2.92 19.60 24.53
C ASP A 27 -3.58 18.35 25.09
N PHE A 28 -2.97 17.72 26.09
CA PHE A 28 -3.55 16.57 26.78
C PHE A 28 -3.18 16.52 28.27
N ALA A 29 -4.13 16.06 29.08
CA ALA A 29 -3.94 15.88 30.51
C ALA A 29 -2.92 14.75 30.77
N THR A 30 -1.91 15.07 31.55
CA THR A 30 -0.76 14.19 31.83
C THR A 30 -0.55 14.07 33.33
N ARG A 31 -0.19 12.86 33.78
CA ARG A 31 0.25 12.60 35.14
C ARG A 31 1.70 12.16 35.11
N CYS A 32 2.59 12.95 35.68
CA CYS A 32 4.01 12.64 35.82
C CYS A 32 4.31 12.16 37.25
N VAL A 33 5.07 11.08 37.39
CA VAL A 33 5.52 10.57 38.69
C VAL A 33 6.98 10.96 38.87
N PRO A 34 7.29 11.91 39.77
CA PRO A 34 8.66 12.31 40.03
C PRO A 34 9.50 11.15 40.60
N PRO A 35 10.84 11.19 40.45
CA PRO A 35 11.71 10.19 41.03
C PRO A 35 11.49 10.10 42.55
N PRO A 36 11.44 8.90 43.17
CA PRO A 36 11.13 8.74 44.59
C PRO A 36 12.01 9.57 45.54
N ILE A 37 13.27 9.81 45.16
CA ILE A 37 14.23 10.64 45.91
C ILE A 37 13.77 12.09 46.10
N ALA A 38 12.90 12.61 45.22
CA ALA A 38 12.37 13.96 45.33
C ALA A 38 11.31 14.08 46.44
N GLY A 39 10.71 12.97 46.90
CA GLY A 39 9.75 12.97 48.02
C GLY A 39 8.46 13.76 47.77
N ILE A 40 8.13 14.04 46.51
CA ILE A 40 6.95 14.83 46.12
C ILE A 40 5.85 13.95 45.50
N PRO A 41 4.58 14.32 45.63
CA PRO A 41 3.48 13.58 45.02
C PRO A 41 3.51 13.67 43.48
N PRO A 42 2.79 12.78 42.78
CA PRO A 42 2.60 12.88 41.33
C PRO A 42 2.07 14.25 40.90
N ILE A 43 2.61 14.75 39.79
CA ILE A 43 2.25 16.03 39.19
C ILE A 43 1.19 15.77 38.14
N GLU A 44 0.08 16.51 38.19
CA GLU A 44 -0.93 16.51 37.14
C GLU A 44 -0.94 17.86 36.45
N GLY A 45 -0.90 17.86 35.12
CA GLY A 45 -0.86 19.08 34.32
C GLY A 45 -1.17 18.82 32.85
N THR A 46 -1.08 19.88 32.05
CA THR A 46 -1.27 19.79 30.59
C THR A 46 0.09 19.65 29.91
N THR A 47 0.23 18.65 29.05
CA THR A 47 1.35 18.56 28.11
C THR A 47 0.87 19.06 26.74
N THR A 48 1.69 19.87 26.07
CA THR A 48 1.50 20.25 24.65
C THR A 48 2.51 19.49 23.80
N ALA A 49 2.05 18.80 22.76
CA ALA A 49 2.92 18.05 21.84
C ALA A 49 2.51 18.18 20.38
N GLN A 50 3.46 17.95 19.48
CA GLN A 50 3.23 17.87 18.05
C GLN A 50 3.92 16.64 17.47
N ILE A 51 3.23 15.93 16.58
CA ILE A 51 3.76 14.83 15.79
C ILE A 51 3.90 15.31 14.36
N THR A 52 5.05 15.03 13.74
CA THR A 52 5.26 15.18 12.29
C THR A 52 5.77 13.87 11.71
N VAL A 53 5.58 13.71 10.40
CA VAL A 53 6.08 12.59 9.61
C VAL A 53 6.93 13.06 8.44
N ASP A 54 7.81 12.20 7.94
CA ASP A 54 8.55 12.42 6.70
C ASP A 54 7.70 12.21 5.43
N ASN A 55 6.70 11.33 5.49
CA ASN A 55 5.80 11.02 4.38
C ASN A 55 4.34 10.95 4.85
N THR A 56 3.50 11.87 4.36
CA THR A 56 2.06 11.94 4.68
C THR A 56 1.20 11.07 3.76
N THR A 57 1.76 10.53 2.67
CA THR A 57 1.07 9.66 1.71
C THR A 57 1.90 8.41 1.40
N PRO A 58 2.24 7.59 2.41
CA PRO A 58 3.02 6.37 2.19
C PRO A 58 2.23 5.31 1.42
N THR A 59 2.95 4.36 0.83
CA THR A 59 2.38 3.12 0.31
C THR A 59 2.50 2.01 1.35
N VAL A 60 1.63 1.01 1.29
CA VAL A 60 1.81 -0.22 2.10
C VAL A 60 3.17 -0.83 1.78
N GLY A 61 3.99 -1.04 2.81
CA GLY A 61 5.39 -1.46 2.74
C GLY A 61 6.39 -0.34 3.04
N ASP A 62 6.00 0.93 2.95
CA ASP A 62 6.89 2.05 3.28
C ASP A 62 7.15 2.12 4.78
N THR A 63 8.37 2.53 5.13
CA THR A 63 8.72 2.92 6.50
C THR A 63 8.51 4.42 6.65
N VAL A 64 7.67 4.82 7.60
CA VAL A 64 7.43 6.22 7.96
C VAL A 64 8.25 6.57 9.19
N THR A 65 8.99 7.67 9.12
CA THR A 65 9.71 8.25 10.25
C THR A 65 8.81 9.26 10.94
N VAL A 66 8.58 9.07 12.23
CA VAL A 66 7.81 9.99 13.07
C VAL A 66 8.76 10.83 13.92
N THR A 67 8.46 12.12 14.05
CA THR A 67 9.05 13.00 15.06
C THR A 67 7.98 13.39 16.06
N TYR A 68 8.16 13.00 17.32
CA TYR A 68 7.30 13.39 18.44
C TYR A 68 8.02 14.47 19.24
N LYS A 69 7.54 15.71 19.09
CA LYS A 69 7.98 16.88 19.86
C LYS A 69 7.08 17.13 21.06
N VAL A 70 7.65 17.08 22.27
CA VAL A 70 7.00 17.64 23.45
C VAL A 70 7.37 19.12 23.50
N VAL A 71 6.39 19.98 23.20
CA VAL A 71 6.55 21.43 23.15
C VAL A 71 6.56 22.01 24.55
N LYS A 72 5.65 21.54 25.41
CA LYS A 72 5.58 21.90 26.82
C LYS A 72 5.26 20.65 27.66
N PRO A 73 6.19 20.16 28.49
CA PRO A 73 5.92 19.06 29.40
C PRO A 73 5.06 19.51 30.58
N ALA A 74 4.29 18.59 31.17
CA ALA A 74 3.50 18.86 32.37
C ALA A 74 4.34 18.92 33.66
N ALA A 75 5.54 18.32 33.65
CA ALA A 75 6.47 18.33 34.77
C ALA A 75 7.47 19.49 34.69
N SER A 76 8.00 19.88 35.84
CA SER A 76 9.10 20.81 36.03
C SER A 76 10.20 20.18 36.87
N ASN A 77 11.36 20.82 36.96
CA ASN A 77 12.43 20.40 37.88
C ASN A 77 11.88 20.33 39.31
N PRO A 78 11.89 19.17 39.97
CA PRO A 78 11.26 19.03 41.30
C PRO A 78 12.11 19.59 42.44
N VAL A 79 13.35 20.00 42.17
CA VAL A 79 14.30 20.50 43.17
C VAL A 79 14.75 21.93 42.88
N ASP A 80 15.23 22.62 43.90
CA ASP A 80 15.74 24.00 43.82
C ASP A 80 17.14 24.09 43.19
N LEU A 81 17.81 22.95 43.00
CA LEU A 81 19.11 22.88 42.34
C LEU A 81 18.95 22.90 40.82
N PRO A 82 19.72 23.72 40.08
CA PRO A 82 19.71 23.69 38.63
C PRO A 82 20.28 22.37 38.11
N LEU A 83 19.65 21.83 37.07
CA LEU A 83 20.12 20.67 36.34
C LEU A 83 21.00 21.11 35.16
N PRO A 84 22.17 20.49 34.95
CA PRO A 84 23.05 20.83 33.84
C PRO A 84 22.45 20.47 32.47
N ALA A 85 23.09 20.98 31.42
CA ALA A 85 22.80 20.58 30.04
C ALA A 85 23.17 19.11 29.79
N ASP A 86 22.58 18.55 28.74
CA ASP A 86 22.94 17.24 28.16
C ASP A 86 22.89 16.06 29.14
N ILE A 87 21.88 16.05 30.01
CA ILE A 87 21.60 14.96 30.94
C ILE A 87 20.27 14.24 30.68
N MET A 88 19.35 14.86 29.93
CA MET A 88 18.02 14.34 29.66
C MET A 88 18.01 13.46 28.41
N THR A 89 17.51 12.24 28.51
CA THR A 89 17.25 11.33 27.38
C THR A 89 15.76 10.99 27.35
N PRO A 90 14.96 11.68 26.53
CA PRO A 90 13.53 11.43 26.51
C PRO A 90 13.21 10.15 25.73
N THR A 91 12.21 9.41 26.20
CA THR A 91 11.61 8.28 25.48
C THR A 91 10.10 8.40 25.50
N GLY A 92 9.40 7.80 24.55
CA GLY A 92 7.95 7.88 24.53
C GLY A 92 7.28 6.89 23.61
N LYS A 93 5.96 6.93 23.64
CA LYS A 93 5.07 6.13 22.81
C LYS A 93 4.15 7.06 22.03
N LEU A 94 3.94 6.72 20.78
CA LEU A 94 2.93 7.31 19.91
C LEU A 94 1.86 6.24 19.64
N THR A 95 0.60 6.65 19.54
CA THR A 95 -0.52 5.75 19.25
C THR A 95 -0.98 5.92 17.81
N LEU A 96 -1.08 4.81 17.08
CA LEU A 96 -1.67 4.74 15.75
C LEU A 96 -3.13 4.27 15.85
N ALA A 97 -4.02 4.90 15.09
CA ALA A 97 -5.42 4.52 14.97
C ALA A 97 -5.92 4.66 13.52
N GLY A 98 -7.03 4.02 13.18
CA GLY A 98 -7.60 4.05 11.82
C GLY A 98 -7.26 2.77 11.06
N ALA A 99 -6.80 2.90 9.81
CA ALA A 99 -6.45 1.78 8.94
C ALA A 99 -5.32 0.90 9.52
N GLN A 100 -4.42 1.49 10.29
CA GLN A 100 -3.39 0.79 11.06
C GLN A 100 -3.47 1.21 12.51
N THR A 101 -3.57 0.25 13.42
CA THR A 101 -3.56 0.47 14.86
C THR A 101 -2.27 -0.04 15.48
N GLY A 102 -1.79 0.59 16.55
CA GLY A 102 -0.59 0.12 17.25
C GLY A 102 0.10 1.20 18.07
N SER A 103 1.28 0.88 18.57
CA SER A 103 2.13 1.83 19.30
C SER A 103 3.52 1.90 18.69
N VAL A 104 4.04 3.12 18.52
CA VAL A 104 5.39 3.38 18.01
C VAL A 104 6.23 3.89 19.17
N THR A 105 7.35 3.23 19.45
CA THR A 105 8.32 3.73 20.43
C THR A 105 9.20 4.79 19.78
N VAL A 106 9.39 5.90 20.47
CA VAL A 106 10.24 7.00 20.04
C VAL A 106 11.34 7.26 21.08
N THR A 107 12.52 7.65 20.63
CA THR A 107 13.67 7.97 21.49
C THR A 107 14.29 9.29 21.05
N GLY A 108 14.64 10.14 22.01
CA GLY A 108 15.37 11.37 21.75
C GLY A 108 16.85 11.26 22.14
N PRO A 109 17.70 12.17 21.64
CA PRO A 109 19.10 12.21 22.04
C PRO A 109 19.25 12.62 23.51
N LYS A 110 20.39 12.25 24.13
CA LYS A 110 20.81 12.81 25.43
C LYS A 110 21.20 14.28 25.25
N LYS A 111 20.20 15.18 25.31
CA LYS A 111 20.38 16.60 25.01
C LYS A 111 19.28 17.44 25.65
N ASN A 112 19.69 18.48 26.38
CA ASN A 112 18.80 19.51 26.90
C ASN A 112 19.61 20.77 27.22
N ALA A 113 18.96 21.93 27.19
CA ALA A 113 19.51 23.14 27.81
C ALA A 113 19.53 22.97 29.34
N PRO A 114 20.39 23.70 30.08
CA PRO A 114 20.33 23.71 31.54
C PRO A 114 18.93 24.07 32.04
N VAL A 115 18.46 23.35 33.06
CA VAL A 115 17.12 23.54 33.64
C VAL A 115 17.28 24.27 34.97
N PRO A 116 16.70 25.47 35.15
CA PRO A 116 16.73 26.16 36.43
C PRO A 116 16.13 25.32 37.57
N GLY A 117 16.54 25.60 38.81
CA GLY A 117 15.86 25.08 40.00
C GLY A 117 14.37 25.44 39.94
N LEU A 118 13.50 24.46 40.18
CA LEU A 118 12.04 24.59 40.06
C LEU A 118 11.52 25.08 38.69
N GLY A 119 12.39 25.15 37.67
CA GLY A 119 12.08 25.64 36.34
C GLY A 119 11.39 24.61 35.45
N GLU A 120 10.71 25.08 34.40
CA GLU A 120 10.10 24.23 33.38
C GLU A 120 11.19 23.47 32.60
N PHE A 121 10.92 22.20 32.28
CA PHE A 121 11.79 21.46 31.37
C PHE A 121 11.73 22.06 29.96
N PRO A 122 12.86 22.17 29.24
CA PRO A 122 12.88 22.68 27.87
C PRO A 122 12.13 21.72 26.92
N PRO A 123 11.66 22.21 25.76
CA PRO A 123 11.09 21.34 24.73
C PRO A 123 12.10 20.29 24.28
N PHE A 124 11.62 19.10 23.93
CA PHE A 124 12.45 18.01 23.45
C PHE A 124 11.76 17.20 22.34
N GLU A 125 12.56 16.54 21.52
CA GLU A 125 12.12 15.78 20.35
C GLU A 125 12.61 14.34 20.45
N MET A 126 11.76 13.43 20.01
CA MET A 126 12.02 12.00 19.95
C MET A 126 11.65 11.51 18.55
N THR A 127 12.40 10.54 18.03
CA THR A 127 12.11 9.95 16.73
C THR A 127 11.88 8.46 16.83
N GLY A 128 11.08 7.94 15.93
CA GLY A 128 10.82 6.50 15.77
C GLY A 128 10.37 6.21 14.36
N THR A 129 10.14 4.94 14.06
CA THR A 129 9.67 4.52 12.73
C THR A 129 8.58 3.47 12.86
N PHE A 130 7.71 3.39 11.86
CA PHE A 130 6.80 2.26 11.69
C PHE A 130 6.63 1.92 10.21
N VAL A 131 6.37 0.65 9.93
CA VAL A 131 6.05 0.18 8.58
C VAL A 131 4.54 0.30 8.36
N VAL A 132 4.15 0.83 7.22
CA VAL A 132 2.75 0.91 6.80
C VAL A 132 2.30 -0.45 6.31
N THR A 133 1.27 -0.99 6.93
CA THR A 133 0.81 -2.37 6.72
C THR A 133 -0.59 -2.44 6.13
N ALA A 134 -1.36 -1.35 6.20
CA ALA A 134 -2.71 -1.27 5.68
C ALA A 134 -2.95 0.05 4.94
N PRO A 135 -3.69 0.02 3.81
CA PRO A 135 -4.09 1.24 3.13
C PRO A 135 -5.24 1.93 3.88
N GLY A 136 -5.29 3.25 3.79
CA GLY A 136 -6.31 4.09 4.40
C GLY A 136 -5.74 5.13 5.36
N GLU A 137 -6.62 5.82 6.06
CA GLU A 137 -6.25 6.89 6.99
C GLU A 137 -5.62 6.32 8.27
N ILE A 138 -4.43 6.79 8.64
CA ILE A 138 -3.75 6.47 9.89
C ILE A 138 -3.60 7.77 10.69
N ARG A 139 -4.18 7.79 11.89
CA ARG A 139 -4.16 8.92 12.82
C ARG A 139 -3.11 8.68 13.89
N LEU A 140 -2.25 9.66 14.11
CA LEU A 140 -1.15 9.61 15.06
C LEU A 140 -1.47 10.53 16.24
N SER A 141 -1.48 9.95 17.44
CA SER A 141 -1.77 10.68 18.69
C SER A 141 -0.60 10.55 19.67
N PRO A 142 -0.26 11.61 20.42
CA PRO A 142 0.72 11.52 21.50
C PRO A 142 0.34 10.45 22.53
N GLY A 143 1.34 9.78 23.09
CA GLY A 143 1.17 8.79 24.16
C GLY A 143 2.08 9.09 25.35
N ASP A 144 2.27 8.07 26.20
CA ASP A 144 3.12 8.19 27.38
C ASP A 144 4.56 8.55 27.00
N TYR A 145 5.22 9.34 27.84
CA TYR A 145 6.64 9.66 27.68
C TYR A 145 7.36 9.57 29.01
N ASN A 146 8.68 9.48 28.97
CA ASN A 146 9.55 9.44 30.12
C ASN A 146 10.70 10.41 29.93
N ILE A 147 10.96 11.21 30.96
CA ILE A 147 12.15 12.05 31.05
C ILE A 147 13.17 11.28 31.89
N HIS A 148 14.12 10.65 31.23
CA HIS A 148 15.25 10.01 31.89
C HIS A 148 16.35 11.05 32.10
N THR A 149 16.91 11.12 33.30
CA THR A 149 18.04 12.01 33.63
C THR A 149 19.23 11.20 34.13
N SER A 150 20.37 11.41 33.48
CA SER A 150 21.62 10.71 33.72
C SER A 150 22.72 11.73 34.07
N TYR A 151 22.89 11.98 35.36
CA TYR A 151 23.90 12.92 35.89
C TYR A 151 24.67 12.35 37.09
N LEU A 152 24.11 12.46 38.30
CA LEU A 152 24.68 11.85 39.51
C LEU A 152 24.10 10.47 39.80
N MET A 153 22.90 10.23 39.27
CA MET A 153 22.09 9.03 39.41
C MET A 153 21.27 8.90 38.13
N GLU A 154 20.75 7.70 37.89
CA GLU A 154 19.78 7.45 36.82
C GLU A 154 18.38 7.57 37.40
N LEU A 155 17.63 8.58 36.92
CA LEU A 155 16.31 8.90 37.45
C LEU A 155 15.30 9.03 36.31
N ASP A 156 14.17 8.35 36.46
CA ASP A 156 13.06 8.38 35.52
C ASP A 156 11.90 9.20 36.08
N THR A 157 11.33 10.02 35.21
CA THR A 157 10.06 10.73 35.46
C THR A 157 9.05 10.29 34.41
N PRO A 158 8.36 9.15 34.61
CA PRO A 158 7.35 8.69 33.68
C PRO A 158 6.13 9.61 33.74
N CYS A 159 5.65 10.00 32.57
CA CYS A 159 4.50 10.86 32.33
C CYS A 159 3.47 10.10 31.48
N THR A 160 2.32 9.80 32.09
CA THR A 160 1.24 9.03 31.46
C THR A 160 0.10 9.92 31.01
N VAL A 161 -0.50 9.61 29.86
CA VAL A 161 -1.72 10.27 29.38
C VAL A 161 -2.89 9.87 30.29
N LYS A 162 -3.60 10.85 30.86
CA LYS A 162 -4.66 10.58 31.85
C LYS A 162 -5.96 10.05 31.21
N ASN A 163 -6.26 10.51 30.00
CA ASN A 163 -7.45 10.12 29.23
C ASN A 163 -7.02 9.64 27.83
N PRO A 164 -6.49 8.42 27.70
CA PRO A 164 -6.06 7.91 26.40
C PRO A 164 -7.27 7.56 25.50
N PRO A 165 -7.16 7.75 24.17
CA PRO A 165 -6.04 8.36 23.46
C PRO A 165 -6.03 9.89 23.60
N ALA A 166 -4.83 10.51 23.55
CA ALA A 166 -4.71 11.95 23.39
C ALA A 166 -5.33 12.42 22.06
N PRO A 167 -5.62 13.72 21.88
CA PRO A 167 -6.09 14.23 20.59
C PRO A 167 -5.12 13.91 19.45
N VAL A 168 -5.68 13.73 18.26
CA VAL A 168 -4.92 13.44 17.04
C VAL A 168 -4.08 14.66 16.67
N SER A 169 -2.76 14.44 16.55
CA SER A 169 -1.80 15.50 16.20
C SER A 169 -1.43 15.47 14.72
N GLU A 170 -1.46 14.30 14.08
CA GLU A 170 -1.11 14.11 12.68
C GLU A 170 -2.00 13.04 12.05
N THR A 171 -2.30 13.16 10.76
CA THR A 171 -3.07 12.17 10.01
C THR A 171 -2.42 11.95 8.65
N ILE A 172 -2.03 10.71 8.38
CA ILE A 172 -1.46 10.30 7.08
C ILE A 172 -2.45 9.41 6.34
N THR A 173 -2.35 9.37 5.01
CA THR A 173 -3.19 8.51 4.18
C THR A 173 -2.33 7.50 3.44
N ALA A 174 -2.35 6.26 3.92
CA ALA A 174 -1.65 5.16 3.28
C ALA A 174 -2.37 4.72 2.00
N THR A 175 -1.63 4.51 0.92
CA THR A 175 -2.14 3.98 -0.34
C THR A 175 -1.82 2.49 -0.45
N GLY A 176 -2.74 1.70 -0.99
CA GLY A 176 -2.46 0.29 -1.27
C GLY A 176 -1.37 0.22 -2.32
N GLY A 177 -0.34 -0.61 -2.12
CA GLY A 177 0.85 -0.71 -2.99
C GLY A 177 0.59 -1.07 -4.46
N GLY A 178 -0.67 -1.12 -4.91
CA GLY A 178 -1.01 -0.95 -6.31
C GLY A 178 -1.01 0.54 -6.63
N GLY A 179 0.12 1.05 -7.15
CA GLY A 179 0.14 2.37 -7.78
C GLY A 179 -0.99 2.51 -8.82
N PRO A 180 -1.32 3.73 -9.26
CA PRO A 180 -2.35 3.94 -10.27
C PRO A 180 -2.16 2.94 -11.41
N VAL A 181 -3.15 2.07 -11.61
CA VAL A 181 -3.13 1.08 -12.70
C VAL A 181 -2.84 1.85 -13.98
N ASN A 182 -1.73 1.52 -14.62
CA ASN A 182 -1.36 2.18 -15.85
C ASN A 182 -2.32 1.72 -16.96
N GLU A 183 -3.38 2.49 -17.16
CA GLU A 183 -4.38 2.20 -18.17
C GLU A 183 -3.94 2.62 -19.59
N ARG A 184 -2.70 3.05 -19.82
CA ARG A 184 -2.28 3.46 -21.16
C ARG A 184 -2.33 2.26 -22.13
N ALA A 185 -2.84 2.50 -23.32
CA ALA A 185 -2.91 1.47 -24.35
C ALA A 185 -2.53 2.03 -25.72
N ILE A 186 -1.95 1.17 -26.56
CA ILE A 186 -1.69 1.46 -27.98
C ILE A 186 -2.28 0.40 -28.89
N THR A 187 -2.61 0.80 -30.11
CA THR A 187 -3.03 -0.07 -31.20
C THR A 187 -2.27 0.28 -32.47
N LEU A 188 -1.83 -0.73 -33.20
CA LEU A 188 -1.12 -0.57 -34.47
C LEU A 188 -2.09 -0.70 -35.64
N GLY A 189 -1.89 0.11 -36.69
CA GLY A 189 -2.63 -0.02 -37.94
C GLY A 189 -2.26 -1.28 -38.73
N THR A 190 -1.02 -1.77 -38.56
CA THR A 190 -0.53 -3.04 -39.11
C THR A 190 0.44 -3.70 -38.12
N ALA A 191 0.51 -5.03 -38.12
CA ALA A 191 1.44 -5.82 -37.30
C ALA A 191 2.79 -6.08 -38.00
N SER A 192 2.96 -5.59 -39.23
CA SER A 192 4.20 -5.70 -39.99
C SER A 192 4.31 -4.61 -41.05
N GLY A 193 5.52 -4.37 -41.55
CA GLY A 193 5.79 -3.44 -42.64
C GLY A 193 7.20 -3.59 -43.20
N LYS A 194 7.45 -3.00 -44.37
CA LYS A 194 8.80 -3.03 -44.95
C LYS A 194 9.73 -2.09 -44.17
N PRO A 195 11.06 -2.37 -44.13
CA PRO A 195 12.02 -1.42 -43.59
C PRO A 195 11.84 -0.03 -44.20
N GLY A 196 11.60 0.96 -43.35
CA GLY A 196 11.41 2.36 -43.74
C GLY A 196 9.97 2.76 -44.04
N GLU A 197 9.01 1.83 -43.98
CA GLU A 197 7.59 2.15 -43.99
C GLU A 197 7.17 2.77 -42.65
N ARG A 198 6.16 3.65 -42.70
CA ARG A 198 5.60 4.27 -41.51
C ARG A 198 4.41 3.47 -41.00
N VAL A 199 4.49 3.01 -39.76
CA VAL A 199 3.41 2.28 -39.06
C VAL A 199 2.50 3.27 -38.33
N THR A 200 1.18 3.13 -38.44
CA THR A 200 0.25 3.96 -37.67
C THR A 200 0.10 3.42 -36.25
N VAL A 201 0.29 4.28 -35.25
CA VAL A 201 0.19 3.93 -33.82
C VAL A 201 -0.80 4.87 -33.16
N THR A 202 -1.89 4.33 -32.65
CA THR A 202 -2.91 5.09 -31.93
C THR A 202 -2.81 4.78 -30.44
N GLY A 203 -2.69 5.81 -29.60
CA GLY A 203 -2.61 5.66 -28.14
C GLY A 203 -3.79 6.31 -27.42
N THR A 204 -4.10 5.79 -26.23
CA THR A 204 -5.20 6.27 -25.36
C THR A 204 -4.77 6.30 -23.89
N ARG A 205 -5.43 7.16 -23.11
CA ARG A 205 -5.25 7.34 -21.65
C ARG A 205 -3.83 7.77 -21.22
N PHE A 206 -3.11 8.46 -22.10
CA PHE A 206 -1.88 9.16 -21.71
C PHE A 206 -2.23 10.47 -21.00
N THR A 207 -1.29 11.01 -20.25
CA THR A 207 -1.46 12.30 -19.56
C THR A 207 -1.75 13.40 -20.60
N PRO A 208 -2.86 14.14 -20.47
CA PRO A 208 -3.13 15.31 -21.29
C PRO A 208 -1.92 16.25 -21.36
N ASP A 209 -1.63 16.77 -22.56
CA ASP A 209 -0.52 17.70 -22.79
C ASP A 209 0.89 17.14 -22.49
N ALA A 210 1.05 15.85 -22.19
CA ALA A 210 2.36 15.25 -22.01
C ALA A 210 3.10 15.07 -23.34
N GLU A 211 4.43 15.07 -23.26
CA GLU A 211 5.28 14.64 -24.35
C GLU A 211 5.32 13.11 -24.37
N VAL A 212 4.89 12.49 -25.47
CA VAL A 212 4.88 11.03 -25.65
C VAL A 212 5.88 10.66 -26.73
N THR A 213 6.68 9.64 -26.45
CA THR A 213 7.59 9.00 -27.39
C THR A 213 7.00 7.65 -27.82
N VAL A 214 6.92 7.41 -29.13
CA VAL A 214 6.63 6.10 -29.71
C VAL A 214 7.89 5.57 -30.35
N ALA A 215 8.27 4.33 -30.03
CA ALA A 215 9.51 3.72 -30.48
C ALA A 215 9.34 2.25 -30.86
N GLY A 216 10.19 1.75 -31.76
CA GLY A 216 10.40 0.31 -31.91
C GLY A 216 10.93 -0.31 -30.62
N TRP A 217 10.67 -1.59 -30.41
CA TRP A 217 11.05 -2.36 -29.22
C TRP A 217 11.78 -3.64 -29.63
N ASN A 218 12.95 -3.89 -29.05
CA ASN A 218 13.78 -5.07 -29.39
C ASN A 218 13.63 -6.25 -28.40
N GLY A 219 12.67 -6.17 -27.47
CA GLY A 219 12.48 -7.15 -26.39
C GLY A 219 12.98 -6.69 -25.03
N SER A 220 13.93 -5.76 -24.99
CA SER A 220 14.53 -5.26 -23.75
C SER A 220 14.54 -3.73 -23.63
N ALA A 221 14.61 -3.02 -24.75
CA ALA A 221 14.73 -1.57 -24.78
C ALA A 221 14.09 -0.97 -26.05
N PRO A 222 13.78 0.34 -26.03
CA PRO A 222 13.41 1.05 -27.24
C PRO A 222 14.59 1.09 -28.23
N THR A 223 14.31 0.88 -29.51
CA THR A 223 15.27 1.04 -30.61
C THR A 223 15.54 2.52 -30.89
N ALA A 224 16.50 2.81 -31.77
CA ALA A 224 16.73 4.17 -32.26
C ALA A 224 15.56 4.72 -33.10
N ASP A 225 14.73 3.83 -33.67
CA ASP A 225 13.51 4.20 -34.39
C ASP A 225 12.45 4.74 -33.44
N LYS A 226 12.35 6.07 -33.32
CA LYS A 226 11.37 6.73 -32.47
C LYS A 226 10.89 8.06 -33.01
N ILE A 227 9.72 8.46 -32.55
CA ILE A 227 9.14 9.79 -32.74
C ILE A 227 8.56 10.28 -31.43
N THR A 228 8.75 11.57 -31.14
CA THR A 228 8.28 12.19 -29.91
C THR A 228 7.43 13.41 -30.26
N SER A 229 6.27 13.54 -29.64
CA SER A 229 5.42 14.72 -29.79
C SER A 229 4.48 14.91 -28.62
N LYS A 230 3.98 16.13 -28.45
CA LYS A 230 3.00 16.48 -27.43
C LYS A 230 1.62 15.92 -27.79
N VAL A 231 0.96 15.25 -26.85
CA VAL A 231 -0.39 14.69 -27.07
C VAL A 231 -1.49 15.69 -26.75
N ALA A 232 -2.66 15.49 -27.35
CA ALA A 232 -3.79 16.40 -27.18
C ALA A 232 -4.35 16.38 -25.75
N ALA A 233 -5.15 17.39 -25.39
CA ALA A 233 -5.77 17.53 -24.06
C ALA A 233 -6.66 16.34 -23.63
N GLY A 234 -7.01 15.43 -24.54
CA GLY A 234 -7.73 14.19 -24.24
C GLY A 234 -6.83 12.98 -23.94
N GLY A 235 -5.50 13.12 -23.93
CA GLY A 235 -4.60 12.00 -23.66
C GLY A 235 -4.51 10.94 -24.76
N GLY A 236 -5.11 11.22 -25.92
CA GLY A 236 -5.05 10.37 -27.12
C GLY A 236 -4.06 10.91 -28.13
N PHE A 237 -3.49 10.02 -28.95
CA PHE A 237 -2.59 10.41 -30.05
C PHE A 237 -2.67 9.44 -31.23
N THR A 238 -2.17 9.90 -32.38
CA THR A 238 -1.86 9.03 -33.53
C THR A 238 -0.52 9.45 -34.12
N PHE A 239 0.50 8.60 -33.97
CA PHE A 239 1.84 8.83 -34.51
C PHE A 239 2.17 7.83 -35.61
N ARG A 240 3.17 8.17 -36.43
CA ARG A 240 3.63 7.36 -37.55
C ARG A 240 5.15 7.20 -37.58
N PRO A 241 5.76 6.49 -36.61
CA PRO A 241 7.21 6.24 -36.60
C PRO A 241 7.63 5.47 -37.86
N LYS A 242 8.85 5.74 -38.31
CA LYS A 242 9.51 4.99 -39.38
C LYS A 242 10.35 3.90 -38.71
N ILE A 243 10.08 2.63 -39.02
CA ILE A 243 10.78 1.50 -38.43
C ILE A 243 11.74 0.93 -39.48
N THR A 244 13.03 0.87 -39.16
CA THR A 244 14.13 0.38 -40.01
C THR A 244 15.03 -0.63 -39.31
N ASP A 245 15.04 -0.64 -37.98
CA ASP A 245 15.87 -1.52 -37.17
C ASP A 245 15.35 -2.97 -37.24
N PRO A 246 16.13 -3.92 -37.80
CA PRO A 246 15.73 -5.31 -37.95
C PRO A 246 15.55 -6.06 -36.62
N SER A 247 16.04 -5.50 -35.50
CA SER A 247 15.80 -6.05 -34.16
C SER A 247 14.41 -5.72 -33.59
N THR A 248 13.63 -4.89 -34.28
CA THR A 248 12.29 -4.50 -33.83
C THR A 248 11.32 -5.70 -33.87
N ILE A 249 10.84 -6.09 -32.69
CA ILE A 249 9.81 -7.14 -32.49
C ILE A 249 8.48 -6.59 -31.97
N GLY A 250 8.44 -5.28 -31.65
CA GLY A 250 7.25 -4.61 -31.17
C GLY A 250 7.38 -3.09 -31.23
N ILE A 251 6.33 -2.39 -30.83
CA ILE A 251 6.29 -0.94 -30.71
C ILE A 251 5.78 -0.59 -29.32
N VAL A 252 6.43 0.36 -28.66
CA VAL A 252 6.03 0.91 -27.36
C VAL A 252 5.70 2.39 -27.49
N ALA A 253 4.92 2.92 -26.56
CA ALA A 253 4.70 4.35 -26.38
C ALA A 253 4.86 4.74 -24.91
N PHE A 254 5.49 5.85 -24.58
CA PHE A 254 5.76 6.25 -23.18
C PHE A 254 5.89 7.76 -23.02
N GLU A 255 5.57 8.28 -21.84
CA GLU A 255 5.72 9.70 -21.53
C GLU A 255 7.18 10.06 -21.24
N GLY A 256 7.66 11.14 -21.84
CA GLY A 256 9.05 11.58 -21.76
C GLY A 256 9.96 10.89 -22.78
N THR A 257 11.26 10.89 -22.48
CA THR A 257 12.34 10.51 -23.42
C THR A 257 12.97 9.15 -23.14
N SER A 258 12.63 8.53 -22.00
CA SER A 258 13.11 7.22 -21.56
C SER A 258 11.96 6.27 -21.25
N TRP A 259 12.13 4.98 -21.57
CA TRP A 259 11.14 3.97 -21.25
C TRP A 259 10.97 3.83 -19.73
N ASP A 260 9.72 3.97 -19.29
CA ASP A 260 9.27 3.72 -17.93
C ASP A 260 7.96 2.92 -18.05
N PRO A 261 7.89 1.67 -17.57
CA PRO A 261 6.68 0.85 -17.67
C PRO A 261 5.48 1.45 -16.90
N ALA A 262 5.71 2.29 -15.90
CA ALA A 262 4.63 2.99 -15.18
C ALA A 262 4.00 4.12 -16.02
N LYS A 263 4.71 4.60 -17.05
CA LYS A 263 4.31 5.72 -17.91
C LYS A 263 4.17 5.32 -19.38
N GLY A 264 4.16 4.03 -19.67
CA GLY A 264 4.21 3.49 -21.03
C GLY A 264 3.11 2.50 -21.38
N ALA A 265 2.96 2.19 -22.65
CA ALA A 265 2.06 1.18 -23.18
C ALA A 265 2.78 0.34 -24.23
N GLY A 266 2.36 -0.92 -24.34
CA GLY A 266 3.01 -1.91 -25.19
C GLY A 266 4.00 -2.80 -24.42
N PRO A 267 4.78 -3.62 -25.15
CA PRO A 267 4.94 -3.61 -26.60
C PRO A 267 3.72 -4.18 -27.34
N ALA A 268 3.28 -3.50 -28.40
CA ALA A 268 2.40 -4.08 -29.40
C ALA A 268 3.26 -4.79 -30.46
N ALA A 269 2.98 -6.05 -30.76
CA ALA A 269 3.78 -6.86 -31.67
C ALA A 269 3.89 -6.22 -33.07
N TYR A 270 5.11 -6.11 -33.59
CA TYR A 270 5.41 -5.56 -34.91
C TYR A 270 6.65 -6.24 -35.49
N SER A 271 6.66 -6.52 -36.79
CA SER A 271 7.80 -7.15 -37.46
C SER A 271 8.16 -6.46 -38.77
N LEU A 272 9.47 -6.42 -39.09
CA LEU A 272 9.94 -5.98 -40.40
C LEU A 272 9.95 -7.15 -41.38
N VAL A 273 9.32 -6.94 -42.55
CA VAL A 273 9.28 -7.93 -43.63
C VAL A 273 10.25 -7.55 -44.75
N GLY A 274 11.20 -8.45 -45.05
CA GLY A 274 12.12 -8.33 -46.19
C GLY A 274 11.49 -8.74 -47.54
N ASP A 275 12.23 -8.57 -48.62
CA ASP A 275 11.79 -9.03 -49.94
C ASP A 275 11.82 -10.57 -50.05
N VAL A 276 10.94 -11.12 -50.91
CA VAL A 276 10.82 -12.58 -51.16
C VAL A 276 11.40 -12.88 -52.55
N PRO A 277 12.35 -13.83 -52.70
CA PRO A 277 12.92 -14.18 -53.99
C PRO A 277 11.90 -14.75 -55.00
N PRO A 278 12.19 -14.74 -56.32
CA PRO A 278 11.36 -15.43 -57.32
C PRO A 278 11.18 -16.92 -57.00
N LEU A 279 10.02 -17.49 -57.35
CA LEU A 279 9.64 -18.89 -57.08
C LEU A 279 9.67 -19.29 -55.58
N SER A 280 9.61 -18.32 -54.66
CA SER A 280 9.47 -18.55 -53.22
C SER A 280 8.15 -18.00 -52.69
N GLN A 281 7.65 -18.55 -51.59
CA GLN A 281 6.46 -18.07 -50.88
C GLN A 281 6.84 -17.69 -49.45
N ARG A 282 6.36 -16.54 -48.99
CA ARG A 282 6.45 -16.12 -47.59
C ARG A 282 5.22 -16.67 -46.84
N ILE A 283 5.46 -17.29 -45.70
CA ILE A 283 4.43 -17.82 -44.81
C ILE A 283 4.54 -17.05 -43.50
N ASP A 284 3.63 -16.10 -43.29
CA ASP A 284 3.57 -15.30 -42.07
C ASP A 284 2.43 -15.80 -41.17
N THR A 285 2.64 -15.72 -39.85
CA THR A 285 1.60 -15.95 -38.85
C THR A 285 1.61 -14.82 -37.84
N LEU A 286 0.45 -14.54 -37.24
CA LEU A 286 0.30 -13.54 -36.19
C LEU A 286 -0.21 -14.22 -34.92
N VAL A 287 0.60 -14.18 -33.87
CA VAL A 287 0.17 -14.57 -32.53
C VAL A 287 -0.38 -13.32 -31.84
N LYS A 288 -1.66 -13.35 -31.44
CA LYS A 288 -2.32 -12.25 -30.72
C LYS A 288 -2.24 -12.49 -29.22
N GLY A 289 -1.98 -11.44 -28.45
CA GLY A 289 -2.16 -11.46 -27.00
C GLY A 289 -3.64 -11.65 -26.63
N GLY A 290 -3.87 -12.34 -25.52
CA GLY A 290 -5.16 -12.48 -24.85
C GLY A 290 -5.30 -11.56 -23.64
N SER A 291 -6.08 -11.99 -22.66
CA SER A 291 -6.32 -11.25 -21.41
C SER A 291 -5.58 -11.86 -20.21
N LEU A 292 -5.54 -11.11 -19.12
CA LEU A 292 -5.35 -11.64 -17.78
C LEU A 292 -6.72 -12.06 -17.23
N SER A 293 -6.82 -13.27 -16.69
CA SER A 293 -8.09 -13.81 -16.18
C SER A 293 -7.88 -14.79 -15.03
N MET A 294 -8.93 -14.95 -14.21
CA MET A 294 -8.98 -15.90 -13.10
C MET A 294 -10.30 -16.67 -13.13
N THR A 295 -10.26 -17.95 -12.74
CA THR A 295 -11.45 -18.78 -12.46
C THR A 295 -11.23 -19.55 -11.17
N GLN A 296 -12.29 -19.85 -10.43
CA GLN A 296 -12.25 -20.64 -9.19
C GLN A 296 -13.16 -21.87 -9.29
N VAL A 297 -12.78 -22.95 -8.61
CA VAL A 297 -13.59 -24.17 -8.52
C VAL A 297 -14.59 -24.08 -7.37
N GLY A 298 -15.87 -23.86 -7.65
CA GLY A 298 -16.89 -23.77 -6.60
C GLY A 298 -16.85 -22.45 -5.82
N ASP A 299 -17.83 -22.27 -4.92
CA ASP A 299 -18.10 -21.00 -4.22
C ASP A 299 -18.06 -21.11 -2.69
N THR A 300 -17.94 -22.34 -2.16
CA THR A 300 -18.04 -22.62 -0.72
C THR A 300 -16.82 -23.42 -0.25
N VAL A 301 -16.26 -23.05 0.90
CA VAL A 301 -15.23 -23.81 1.61
C VAL A 301 -15.78 -24.17 2.98
N GLU A 302 -15.87 -25.46 3.29
CA GLU A 302 -16.24 -25.94 4.61
C GLU A 302 -14.99 -26.08 5.48
N LEU A 303 -15.01 -25.43 6.66
CA LEU A 303 -13.96 -25.57 7.66
C LEU A 303 -14.35 -26.64 8.71
N THR A 304 -13.35 -27.26 9.35
CA THR A 304 -13.57 -28.26 10.40
C THR A 304 -14.27 -27.67 11.62
N ALA A 305 -15.14 -28.43 12.27
CA ALA A 305 -15.80 -28.01 13.50
C ALA A 305 -14.83 -27.82 14.68
N VAL A 306 -15.16 -26.88 15.58
CA VAL A 306 -14.44 -26.61 16.84
C VAL A 306 -15.40 -26.85 18.01
N ASP A 307 -14.94 -27.57 19.04
CA ASP A 307 -15.73 -27.84 20.23
C ASP A 307 -15.88 -26.58 21.10
N PHE A 308 -17.11 -26.31 21.53
CA PHE A 308 -17.39 -25.27 22.53
C PHE A 308 -16.60 -25.53 23.82
N GLY A 309 -16.00 -24.49 24.39
CA GLY A 309 -15.18 -24.59 25.59
C GLY A 309 -13.77 -25.12 25.34
N LYS A 310 -13.34 -25.27 24.08
CA LYS A 310 -11.93 -25.55 23.72
C LYS A 310 -11.32 -24.46 22.86
N GLY A 311 -12.09 -23.98 21.88
CA GLY A 311 -11.59 -23.05 20.86
C GLY A 311 -10.51 -23.69 19.98
N GLY A 312 -9.81 -22.84 19.24
CA GLY A 312 -8.69 -23.21 18.38
C GLY A 312 -9.03 -23.27 16.89
N ALA A 313 -8.13 -23.87 16.12
CA ALA A 313 -8.12 -23.80 14.67
C ALA A 313 -9.26 -24.60 14.02
N SER A 314 -10.11 -23.89 13.29
CA SER A 314 -11.04 -24.43 12.29
C SER A 314 -10.36 -24.39 10.92
N THR A 315 -10.04 -25.56 10.36
CA THR A 315 -9.15 -25.68 9.18
C THR A 315 -9.89 -26.11 7.92
N GLY A 316 -9.40 -25.72 6.75
CA GLY A 316 -9.92 -26.14 5.46
C GLY A 316 -8.95 -25.83 4.32
N ALA A 317 -9.38 -26.08 3.09
CA ALA A 317 -8.59 -25.77 1.90
C ALA A 317 -9.34 -24.77 1.01
N LEU A 318 -8.65 -23.74 0.55
CA LEU A 318 -9.18 -22.82 -0.45
C LEU A 318 -9.47 -23.59 -1.73
N ASN A 319 -10.63 -23.34 -2.32
CA ASN A 319 -10.96 -23.80 -3.66
C ASN A 319 -9.94 -23.27 -4.67
N THR A 320 -9.31 -24.18 -5.41
CA THR A 320 -8.24 -23.87 -6.37
C THR A 320 -8.65 -22.76 -7.34
N VAL A 321 -7.75 -21.79 -7.48
CA VAL A 321 -7.88 -20.68 -8.43
C VAL A 321 -6.95 -20.92 -9.60
N THR A 322 -7.47 -20.83 -10.82
CA THR A 322 -6.67 -20.85 -12.04
C THR A 322 -6.46 -19.43 -12.54
N VAL A 323 -5.21 -18.99 -12.64
CA VAL A 323 -4.84 -17.71 -13.25
C VAL A 323 -4.27 -17.97 -14.65
N LYS A 324 -4.76 -17.23 -15.65
CA LYS A 324 -4.24 -17.25 -17.02
C LYS A 324 -3.79 -15.85 -17.41
N ASP A 325 -2.51 -15.70 -17.67
CA ASP A 325 -1.94 -14.47 -18.23
C ASP A 325 -1.53 -14.72 -19.68
N PHE A 326 -2.39 -14.31 -20.61
CA PHE A 326 -2.11 -14.42 -22.04
C PHE A 326 -1.76 -13.08 -22.68
N ARG A 327 -1.47 -12.05 -21.88
CA ARG A 327 -1.16 -10.71 -22.40
C ARG A 327 0.14 -10.70 -23.23
N GLY A 328 1.12 -11.53 -22.86
CA GLY A 328 2.39 -11.66 -23.59
C GLY A 328 3.27 -10.40 -23.55
N GLY A 329 3.05 -9.53 -22.55
CA GLY A 329 3.80 -8.29 -22.34
C GLY A 329 4.83 -8.44 -21.22
N PRO A 330 5.37 -7.32 -20.68
CA PRO A 330 6.33 -7.37 -19.58
C PRO A 330 5.70 -7.34 -18.18
N ALA A 331 4.40 -7.08 -18.10
CA ALA A 331 3.70 -6.90 -16.83
C ALA A 331 3.40 -8.24 -16.15
N GLY A 332 3.79 -8.36 -14.89
CA GLY A 332 3.40 -9.45 -14.00
C GLY A 332 1.95 -9.31 -13.54
N TRP A 333 1.58 -10.09 -12.53
CA TRP A 333 0.23 -10.06 -11.94
C TRP A 333 0.30 -10.33 -10.44
N SER A 334 -0.73 -9.88 -9.71
CA SER A 334 -0.91 -10.15 -8.28
C SER A 334 -2.34 -10.62 -8.01
N LEU A 335 -2.47 -11.68 -7.21
CA LEU A 335 -3.74 -12.19 -6.69
C LEU A 335 -3.77 -11.95 -5.18
N THR A 336 -4.74 -11.17 -4.73
CA THR A 336 -4.94 -10.82 -3.31
C THR A 336 -6.30 -11.32 -2.82
N GLY A 337 -6.45 -11.48 -1.51
CA GLY A 337 -7.70 -11.91 -0.88
C GLY A 337 -7.96 -11.13 0.40
N ARG A 338 -9.24 -10.82 0.68
CA ARG A 338 -9.71 -10.20 1.93
C ARG A 338 -10.95 -10.93 2.42
N VAL A 339 -11.12 -11.06 3.74
CA VAL A 339 -12.28 -11.73 4.33
C VAL A 339 -13.13 -10.76 5.16
N THR A 340 -14.44 -10.95 5.17
CA THR A 340 -15.33 -10.28 6.13
C THR A 340 -15.27 -10.98 7.49
N ASP A 341 -15.84 -10.35 8.52
CA ASP A 341 -16.11 -11.05 9.77
C ASP A 341 -17.00 -12.26 9.52
N PHE A 342 -16.82 -13.28 10.35
CA PHE A 342 -17.62 -14.49 10.34
C PHE A 342 -18.82 -14.28 11.25
N THR A 343 -20.01 -14.18 10.69
CA THR A 343 -21.24 -13.94 11.46
C THR A 343 -21.92 -15.25 11.80
N GLY A 344 -22.28 -15.43 13.06
CA GLY A 344 -22.98 -16.59 13.60
C GLY A 344 -24.32 -16.23 14.27
N PRO A 345 -24.93 -17.18 15.01
CA PRO A 345 -26.26 -16.98 15.60
C PRO A 345 -26.31 -15.84 16.60
N GLY A 346 -27.46 -15.17 16.69
CA GLY A 346 -27.69 -14.11 17.69
C GLY A 346 -26.80 -12.87 17.52
N GLY A 347 -26.16 -12.70 16.36
CA GLY A 347 -25.23 -11.60 16.09
C GLY A 347 -23.82 -11.82 16.65
N ALA A 348 -23.51 -13.03 17.13
CA ALA A 348 -22.15 -13.39 17.48
C ALA A 348 -21.24 -13.32 16.25
N ALA A 349 -19.99 -12.90 16.43
CA ALA A 349 -19.02 -12.79 15.34
C ALA A 349 -17.65 -13.32 15.75
N VAL A 350 -16.92 -13.85 14.78
CA VAL A 350 -15.47 -14.06 14.86
C VAL A 350 -14.82 -13.07 13.88
N ASP A 351 -13.83 -12.31 14.37
CA ASP A 351 -13.21 -11.23 13.61
C ASP A 351 -12.51 -11.76 12.35
N ALA A 352 -12.58 -11.00 11.25
CA ALA A 352 -11.89 -11.34 10.01
C ALA A 352 -10.40 -11.65 10.19
N GLY A 353 -9.74 -10.96 11.14
CA GLY A 353 -8.33 -11.11 11.48
C GLY A 353 -7.97 -12.47 12.06
N GLU A 354 -8.95 -13.24 12.52
CA GLU A 354 -8.73 -14.61 13.01
C GLU A 354 -8.55 -15.63 11.87
N LEU A 355 -8.88 -15.26 10.62
CA LEU A 355 -8.58 -16.11 9.47
C LEU A 355 -7.14 -15.88 9.00
N SER A 356 -6.37 -16.97 9.02
CA SER A 356 -5.05 -17.07 8.41
C SER A 356 -5.05 -18.05 7.25
N TRP A 357 -4.03 -17.92 6.39
CA TRP A 357 -3.82 -18.85 5.30
C TRP A 357 -2.35 -19.23 5.11
N THR A 358 -2.12 -20.35 4.44
CA THR A 358 -0.79 -20.81 3.99
C THR A 358 -0.84 -20.96 2.48
N PRO A 359 -0.43 -19.92 1.71
CA PRO A 359 -0.55 -19.93 0.26
C PRO A 359 0.37 -20.96 -0.43
N ALA A 360 -0.11 -21.48 -1.55
CA ALA A 360 0.67 -22.30 -2.48
C ALA A 360 0.39 -21.84 -3.91
N CYS A 361 1.42 -21.88 -4.75
CA CYS A 361 1.24 -21.60 -6.17
C CYS A 361 2.10 -22.53 -7.02
N ALA A 362 1.51 -23.05 -8.10
CA ALA A 362 2.18 -23.88 -9.07
C ALA A 362 2.08 -23.28 -10.48
N THR A 363 3.16 -23.47 -11.24
CA THR A 363 3.31 -22.97 -12.60
C THR A 363 3.09 -24.12 -13.58
N LYS A 364 2.18 -23.96 -14.55
CA LYS A 364 2.00 -24.97 -15.60
C LYS A 364 3.24 -25.03 -16.48
N ALA A 365 3.70 -26.25 -16.79
CA ALA A 365 4.84 -26.47 -17.67
C ALA A 365 4.68 -25.74 -19.01
N GLY A 366 5.73 -25.04 -19.45
CA GLY A 366 5.73 -24.22 -20.66
C GLY A 366 5.27 -22.77 -20.45
N SER A 367 4.83 -22.39 -19.25
CA SER A 367 4.55 -20.99 -18.91
C SER A 367 5.85 -20.18 -18.88
N PRO A 368 5.90 -19.01 -19.55
CA PRO A 368 7.06 -18.11 -19.51
C PRO A 368 7.39 -17.57 -18.12
N SER A 369 6.36 -17.32 -17.30
CA SER A 369 6.51 -16.79 -15.95
C SER A 369 6.56 -17.88 -14.89
N THR A 370 7.14 -17.58 -13.74
CA THR A 370 7.09 -18.41 -12.54
C THR A 370 6.18 -17.76 -11.51
N CYS A 371 5.23 -18.53 -10.98
CA CYS A 371 4.39 -18.09 -9.89
C CYS A 371 5.09 -18.21 -8.54
N ALA A 372 4.95 -17.19 -7.71
CA ALA A 372 5.37 -17.17 -6.32
C ALA A 372 4.13 -17.16 -5.41
N ALA A 373 4.14 -18.02 -4.39
CA ALA A 373 3.16 -17.98 -3.31
C ALA A 373 3.37 -16.72 -2.45
N GLY A 374 2.28 -16.19 -1.90
CA GLY A 374 2.32 -15.15 -0.88
C GLY A 374 2.82 -15.67 0.47
N SER A 375 2.91 -14.77 1.44
CA SER A 375 3.32 -15.13 2.80
C SER A 375 2.19 -15.82 3.57
N GLU A 376 2.56 -16.81 4.38
CA GLU A 376 1.69 -17.36 5.41
C GLU A 376 1.37 -16.29 6.46
N GLY A 377 0.12 -16.26 6.93
CA GLY A 377 -0.32 -15.32 7.96
C GLY A 377 -1.79 -14.94 7.86
N ALA A 378 -2.18 -13.93 8.64
CA ALA A 378 -3.53 -13.42 8.67
C ALA A 378 -3.95 -12.83 7.31
N VAL A 379 -5.19 -13.11 6.91
CA VAL A 379 -5.82 -12.50 5.73
C VAL A 379 -6.51 -11.21 6.14
N GLY A 380 -7.43 -11.31 7.10
CA GLY A 380 -8.17 -10.17 7.63
C GLY A 380 -9.00 -9.41 6.59
N SER A 381 -9.62 -8.32 7.07
CA SER A 381 -10.33 -7.36 6.23
C SER A 381 -9.38 -6.48 5.41
N ALA A 382 -8.15 -6.28 5.90
CA ALA A 382 -7.08 -5.58 5.19
C ALA A 382 -6.60 -6.34 3.94
N GLY A 383 -6.73 -7.66 3.96
CA GLY A 383 -6.34 -8.56 2.89
C GLY A 383 -4.84 -8.86 2.86
N ALA A 384 -4.49 -9.92 2.13
CA ALA A 384 -3.13 -10.36 1.94
C ALA A 384 -2.91 -10.83 0.50
N THR A 385 -1.64 -10.86 0.06
CA THR A 385 -1.26 -11.46 -1.23
C THR A 385 -1.31 -12.97 -1.12
N LEU A 386 -2.06 -13.60 -2.02
CA LEU A 386 -2.17 -15.05 -2.13
C LEU A 386 -1.08 -15.60 -3.07
N ALA A 387 -0.90 -14.97 -4.24
CA ALA A 387 0.14 -15.34 -5.19
C ALA A 387 0.48 -14.19 -6.13
N SER A 388 1.66 -14.23 -6.75
CA SER A 388 2.04 -13.24 -7.74
C SER A 388 3.05 -13.78 -8.76
N THR A 389 3.24 -12.99 -9.82
CA THR A 389 4.32 -13.14 -10.79
C THR A 389 4.96 -11.76 -10.97
N PRO A 390 6.29 -11.62 -10.89
CA PRO A 390 6.94 -10.33 -11.09
C PRO A 390 6.92 -9.89 -12.55
N ASN A 391 7.16 -8.59 -12.77
CA ASN A 391 7.43 -8.06 -14.11
C ASN A 391 8.70 -8.72 -14.69
N ALA A 392 8.71 -8.95 -16.00
CA ALA A 392 9.84 -9.51 -16.73
C ALA A 392 9.89 -8.95 -18.17
N ALA A 393 10.91 -9.31 -18.96
CA ALA A 393 10.93 -8.93 -20.38
C ALA A 393 9.74 -9.54 -21.16
N PHE A 394 9.31 -10.73 -20.75
CA PHE A 394 8.17 -11.45 -21.30
C PHE A 394 7.49 -12.25 -20.18
N THR A 395 6.21 -11.97 -19.96
CA THR A 395 5.36 -12.63 -18.97
C THR A 395 4.23 -13.38 -19.66
N GLY A 396 3.71 -14.38 -18.95
CA GLY A 396 2.52 -15.10 -19.35
C GLY A 396 2.51 -16.52 -18.83
N GLY A 397 1.43 -17.22 -19.15
CA GLY A 397 1.24 -18.62 -18.83
C GLY A 397 -0.04 -18.91 -18.07
N GLU A 398 -0.07 -20.06 -17.42
CA GLU A 398 -1.20 -20.57 -16.66
C GLU A 398 -0.70 -21.12 -15.31
N PHE A 399 -1.43 -20.80 -14.25
CA PHE A 399 -1.01 -21.04 -12.87
C PHE A 399 -2.18 -21.57 -12.06
N THR A 400 -1.89 -22.44 -11.10
CA THR A 400 -2.85 -22.86 -10.07
C THR A 400 -2.42 -22.28 -8.74
N VAL A 401 -3.37 -21.65 -8.04
CA VAL A 401 -3.17 -20.99 -6.76
C VAL A 401 -4.10 -21.65 -5.74
N ASP A 402 -3.53 -22.07 -4.63
CA ASP A 402 -4.18 -22.78 -3.53
C ASP A 402 -3.79 -22.14 -2.20
N ALA A 403 -4.52 -22.48 -1.12
CA ALA A 403 -4.10 -22.16 0.24
C ALA A 403 -4.72 -23.12 1.26
N GLY A 404 -3.97 -23.44 2.32
CA GLY A 404 -4.57 -23.91 3.56
C GLY A 404 -5.24 -22.74 4.28
N LEU A 405 -6.43 -22.94 4.85
CA LEU A 405 -7.15 -21.94 5.64
C LEU A 405 -7.20 -22.39 7.11
N SER A 406 -7.04 -21.45 8.03
CA SER A 406 -7.19 -21.68 9.47
C SER A 406 -7.84 -20.47 10.12
N LEU A 407 -9.07 -20.63 10.58
CA LEU A 407 -9.80 -19.66 11.40
C LEU A 407 -9.58 -19.99 12.87
N ASP A 408 -9.00 -19.08 13.65
CA ASP A 408 -8.89 -19.26 15.10
C ASP A 408 -10.24 -18.92 15.76
N VAL A 409 -10.86 -19.93 16.38
CA VAL A 409 -12.18 -19.78 17.01
C VAL A 409 -12.00 -19.64 18.52
N PRO A 410 -12.40 -18.53 19.15
CA PRO A 410 -12.30 -18.36 20.59
C PRO A 410 -13.05 -19.44 21.39
N GLU A 411 -12.51 -19.81 22.56
CA GLU A 411 -12.99 -20.91 23.41
C GLU A 411 -14.50 -20.89 23.69
N PHE A 412 -15.04 -19.69 23.95
CA PHE A 412 -16.45 -19.49 24.32
C PHE A 412 -17.29 -18.86 23.20
N THR A 413 -16.89 -19.07 21.95
CA THR A 413 -17.71 -18.70 20.78
C THR A 413 -19.06 -19.42 20.83
N ALA A 414 -20.17 -18.69 20.65
CA ALA A 414 -21.51 -19.26 20.76
C ALA A 414 -21.68 -20.44 19.77
N PRO A 415 -22.24 -21.59 20.17
CA PRO A 415 -22.43 -22.71 19.26
C PRO A 415 -23.32 -22.36 18.06
N GLY A 416 -22.87 -22.66 16.85
CA GLY A 416 -23.63 -22.45 15.62
C GLY A 416 -22.78 -22.40 14.35
N ALA A 417 -23.44 -22.21 13.21
CA ALA A 417 -22.75 -21.99 11.95
C ALA A 417 -22.31 -20.53 11.83
N TYR A 418 -21.06 -20.33 11.44
CA TYR A 418 -20.48 -19.02 11.17
C TYR A 418 -20.13 -18.91 9.69
N SER A 419 -20.34 -17.74 9.10
CA SER A 419 -20.05 -17.53 7.68
C SER A 419 -19.39 -16.18 7.46
N GLY A 420 -18.29 -16.18 6.71
CA GLY A 420 -17.60 -15.00 6.21
C GLY A 420 -17.40 -15.13 4.70
N VAL A 421 -17.11 -14.01 4.02
CA VAL A 421 -16.90 -13.98 2.58
C VAL A 421 -15.45 -13.62 2.28
N LEU A 422 -14.70 -14.57 1.71
CA LEU A 422 -13.36 -14.33 1.16
C LEU A 422 -13.49 -13.82 -0.29
N THR A 423 -13.11 -12.57 -0.52
CA THR A 423 -13.11 -11.95 -1.84
C THR A 423 -11.70 -11.96 -2.42
N LEU A 424 -11.52 -12.57 -3.59
CA LEU A 424 -10.26 -12.59 -4.33
C LEU A 424 -10.23 -11.52 -5.42
N THR A 425 -9.07 -10.88 -5.65
CA THR A 425 -8.87 -9.83 -6.65
C THR A 425 -7.58 -10.04 -7.42
N LEU A 426 -7.67 -10.07 -8.75
CA LEU A 426 -6.54 -10.23 -9.67
C LEU A 426 -6.24 -8.89 -10.36
N SER A 427 -4.96 -8.50 -10.39
CA SER A 427 -4.48 -7.25 -11.00
C SER A 427 -3.19 -7.44 -11.79
#